data_AF-A0A0Q3VH75-F1
#
_entry.id   AF-A0A0Q3VH75-F1
#
_cell.length_a   1.000
_cell.length_b   1.000
_cell.length_c   1.000
_cell.angle_alpha   90.00
_cell.angle_beta   90.00
_cell.angle_gamma   90.00
#
_symmetry.space_group_name_H-M   'P 1'
#
loop_
_entity.id
_entity.type
_entity.pdbx_description
1 polymer ?
#
loop_
_entity_poly.entity_id
_entity_poly.type
_entity_poly.pdbx_seq_one_letter_code
_entity_poly.pdbx_strand_id
1 'polypeptide(L)'
;MARLNVKKLSDKQIEYNGVIYAKASHPIQTGDIVLDNEDLGVNAAGGFYEVIQVNSYDDFTVIDDDSDDRERDTNDRDFVPYRKVTDADQPMTITLTQPVHLIIKNIATIEFKTE
;
A
#
# COMPACT_ATOMS: atom_id res chain seq x y z
N MET A 1 -20.74 -6.82 -2.65
CA MET A 1 -19.29 -6.78 -2.48
C MET A 1 -18.88 -7.46 -1.19
N ALA A 2 -18.10 -8.52 -1.35
CA ALA A 2 -17.21 -9.03 -0.33
C ALA A 2 -16.08 -8.01 -0.08
N ARG A 3 -15.04 -8.39 0.66
CA ARG A 3 -13.86 -7.54 0.90
C ARG A 3 -12.63 -8.39 0.70
N LEU A 4 -11.50 -7.75 0.42
CA LEU A 4 -10.22 -8.44 0.41
C LEU A 4 -9.89 -9.01 1.78
N ASN A 5 -9.45 -10.27 1.81
CA ASN A 5 -8.91 -10.91 2.99
C ASN A 5 -7.48 -10.44 3.28
N VAL A 6 -7.35 -9.19 3.74
CA VAL A 6 -6.06 -8.63 4.14
C VAL A 6 -5.71 -9.01 5.56
N LYS A 7 -4.41 -9.20 5.81
CA LYS A 7 -3.86 -9.38 7.16
C LYS A 7 -3.28 -8.07 7.63
N LYS A 8 -3.85 -7.48 8.68
CA LYS A 8 -3.28 -6.27 9.31
C LYS A 8 -1.98 -6.63 10.03
N LEU A 9 -0.89 -5.95 9.67
CA LEU A 9 0.41 -6.08 10.34
C LEU A 9 0.58 -5.00 11.41
N SER A 10 0.11 -3.78 11.12
CA SER A 10 0.05 -2.64 12.04
C SER A 10 -1.02 -1.64 11.59
N ASP A 11 -1.19 -0.53 12.32
CA ASP A 11 -2.09 0.57 11.91
C ASP A 11 -1.68 1.25 10.60
N LYS A 12 -0.46 1.00 10.13
CA LYS A 12 0.09 1.59 8.91
C LYS A 12 0.47 0.54 7.87
N GLN A 13 0.32 -0.74 8.14
CA GLN A 13 0.76 -1.79 7.21
C GLN A 13 -0.22 -2.96 7.17
N ILE A 14 -0.45 -3.45 5.96
CA ILE A 14 -1.24 -4.64 5.69
C ILE A 14 -0.46 -5.58 4.78
N GLU A 15 -0.80 -6.86 4.83
CA GLU A 15 -0.32 -7.89 3.92
C GLU A 15 -1.50 -8.41 3.13
N TYR A 16 -1.37 -8.44 1.81
CA TYR A 16 -2.36 -8.99 0.88
C TYR A 16 -1.63 -9.83 -0.16
N ASN A 17 -2.03 -11.09 -0.32
CA ASN A 17 -1.39 -12.07 -1.22
C ASN A 17 0.14 -12.16 -1.07
N GLY A 18 0.64 -12.07 0.17
CA GLY A 18 2.08 -12.13 0.48
C GLY A 18 2.87 -10.85 0.16
N VAL A 19 2.18 -9.78 -0.27
CA VAL A 19 2.78 -8.46 -0.54
C VAL A 19 2.43 -7.51 0.60
N ILE A 20 3.42 -6.76 1.07
CA ILE A 20 3.24 -5.74 2.11
C ILE A 20 2.87 -4.41 1.47
N TYR A 21 1.86 -3.78 2.03
CA TYR A 21 1.41 -2.44 1.67
C TYR A 21 1.48 -1.53 2.89
N ALA A 22 1.90 -0.28 2.69
CA ALA A 22 1.96 0.74 3.72
C ALA A 22 0.93 1.84 3.46
N LYS A 23 0.35 2.38 4.54
CA LYS A 23 -0.60 3.50 4.48
C LYS A 23 0.06 4.67 3.75
N ALA A 24 -0.58 5.11 2.67
CA ALA A 24 -0.11 6.17 1.79
C ALA A 24 -0.92 7.46 1.99
N SER A 25 -0.38 8.55 1.47
CA SER A 25 -1.12 9.79 1.28
C SER A 25 -1.80 9.78 -0.09
N HIS A 26 -2.87 10.56 -0.23
CA HIS A 26 -3.49 10.85 -1.52
C HIS A 26 -2.47 11.44 -2.52
N PRO A 27 -2.68 11.28 -3.84
CA PRO A 27 -3.83 10.64 -4.49
C PRO A 27 -3.78 9.10 -4.48
N ILE A 28 -4.96 8.48 -4.59
CA ILE A 28 -5.14 7.04 -4.79
C ILE A 28 -4.61 6.67 -6.18
N GLN A 29 -3.94 5.52 -6.30
CA GLN A 29 -3.36 5.04 -7.55
C GLN A 29 -3.84 3.63 -7.89
N THR A 30 -3.84 3.30 -9.17
CA THR A 30 -4.04 1.92 -9.62
C THR A 30 -3.02 0.99 -8.95
N GLY A 31 -3.51 -0.11 -8.39
CA GLY A 31 -2.74 -1.10 -7.65
C GLY A 31 -2.60 -0.80 -6.15
N ASP A 32 -3.14 0.31 -5.65
CA ASP A 32 -3.30 0.53 -4.22
C ASP A 32 -4.42 -0.36 -3.65
N ILE A 33 -4.32 -0.65 -2.35
CA ILE A 33 -5.40 -1.26 -1.57
C ILE A 33 -6.06 -0.14 -0.75
N VAL A 34 -7.36 0.06 -0.89
CA VAL A 34 -8.08 1.10 -0.15
C VAL A 34 -8.92 0.49 0.96
N LEU A 35 -8.88 1.13 2.12
CA LEU A 35 -9.82 0.90 3.20
C LEU A 35 -10.99 1.86 3.04
N ASP A 36 -12.20 1.32 2.92
CA ASP A 36 -13.46 2.08 2.95
C ASP A 36 -13.93 2.19 4.41
N ASN A 37 -13.86 3.40 4.97
CA ASN A 37 -14.29 3.65 6.36
C ASN A 37 -15.75 4.07 6.48
N GLU A 38 -16.46 4.28 5.38
CA GLU A 38 -17.84 4.75 5.45
C GLU A 38 -18.83 3.60 5.62
N ASP A 39 -19.74 3.76 6.59
CA ASP A 39 -20.83 2.83 6.86
C ASP A 39 -22.12 3.31 6.19
N LEU A 40 -22.12 3.34 4.85
CA LEU A 40 -23.30 3.71 4.04
C LEU A 40 -24.08 2.49 3.53
N GLY A 41 -23.88 1.31 4.13
CA GLY A 41 -24.71 0.11 3.91
C GLY A 41 -24.56 -0.60 2.56
N VAL A 42 -23.84 -0.02 1.59
CA VAL A 42 -23.57 -0.65 0.28
C VAL A 42 -22.31 -1.52 0.31
N ASN A 43 -21.42 -1.23 1.25
CA ASN A 43 -20.17 -1.93 1.55
C ASN A 43 -20.16 -2.26 3.05
N ALA A 44 -19.45 -3.33 3.45
CA ALA A 44 -19.15 -3.52 4.85
C ALA A 44 -18.15 -2.45 5.29
N ALA A 45 -18.55 -1.56 6.20
CA ALA A 45 -17.65 -0.58 6.79
C ALA A 45 -16.36 -1.24 7.29
N GLY A 46 -15.22 -0.64 6.97
CA GLY A 46 -13.90 -1.19 7.25
C GLY A 46 -13.46 -2.31 6.30
N GLY A 47 -14.05 -2.39 5.11
CA GLY A 47 -13.65 -3.31 4.04
C GLY A 47 -12.42 -2.81 3.28
N PHE A 48 -11.58 -3.75 2.83
CA PHE A 48 -10.44 -3.46 1.95
C PHE A 48 -10.75 -3.90 0.53
N TYR A 49 -10.30 -3.12 -0.45
CA TYR A 49 -10.52 -3.34 -1.88
C TYR A 49 -9.30 -2.95 -2.70
N GLU A 50 -9.07 -3.59 -3.85
CA GLU A 50 -7.96 -3.26 -4.75
C GLU A 50 -8.42 -2.27 -5.80
N VAL A 51 -7.65 -1.21 -6.01
CA VAL A 51 -7.91 -0.22 -7.05
C VAL A 51 -7.40 -0.74 -8.38
N ILE A 52 -8.29 -1.01 -9.33
CA ILE A 52 -7.94 -1.54 -10.65
C ILE A 52 -7.86 -0.45 -11.72
N GLN A 53 -8.45 0.71 -11.48
CA GLN A 53 -8.44 1.84 -12.40
C GLN A 53 -8.66 3.15 -11.65
N VAL A 54 -7.99 4.21 -12.09
CA VAL A 54 -8.26 5.61 -11.73
C VAL A 54 -8.54 6.37 -13.03
N ASN A 55 -9.61 7.16 -13.07
CA ASN A 55 -10.00 7.95 -14.23
C ASN A 55 -9.42 9.39 -14.14
N SER A 56 -9.68 10.23 -15.15
CA SER A 56 -9.16 11.61 -15.20
C SER A 56 -9.80 12.58 -14.20
N TYR A 57 -10.84 12.15 -13.49
CA TYR A 57 -11.53 12.89 -12.45
C TYR A 57 -11.13 12.40 -11.05
N ASP A 58 -10.07 11.60 -10.96
CA ASP A 58 -9.58 10.90 -9.77
C ASP A 58 -10.51 9.81 -9.21
N ASP A 59 -11.71 9.65 -9.76
CA ASP A 59 -12.60 8.54 -9.42
C ASP A 59 -11.95 7.21 -9.79
N PHE A 60 -12.28 6.17 -9.04
CA PHE A 60 -11.56 4.91 -9.16
C PHE A 60 -12.49 3.70 -9.08
N THR A 61 -12.11 2.65 -9.78
CA THR A 61 -12.80 1.36 -9.72
C THR A 61 -12.07 0.45 -8.76
N VAL A 62 -12.81 -0.13 -7.83
CA VAL A 62 -12.29 -1.13 -6.91
C VAL A 62 -12.85 -2.51 -7.20
N ILE A 63 -12.06 -3.54 -6.90
CA ILE A 63 -12.45 -4.95 -6.99
C ILE A 63 -12.33 -5.61 -5.61
N ASP A 64 -13.22 -6.56 -5.33
CA ASP A 64 -13.17 -7.42 -4.14
C ASP A 64 -12.66 -8.84 -4.44
N ASP A 65 -12.63 -9.71 -3.43
CA ASP A 65 -12.17 -11.12 -3.58
C ASP A 65 -13.10 -11.97 -4.47
N ASP A 66 -14.36 -11.55 -4.66
CA ASP A 66 -15.33 -12.22 -5.53
C ASP A 66 -15.26 -11.70 -6.98
N SER A 67 -14.33 -10.79 -7.26
CA SER A 67 -14.19 -10.10 -8.55
C SER A 67 -15.40 -9.23 -8.94
N ASP A 68 -16.19 -8.77 -7.97
CA ASP A 68 -17.21 -7.72 -8.17
C ASP A 68 -16.46 -6.38 -8.24
N ASP A 69 -16.66 -5.60 -9.30
CA ASP A 69 -16.04 -4.29 -9.51
C ASP A 69 -17.05 -3.16 -9.32
N ARG A 70 -16.60 -2.05 -8.72
CA ARG A 70 -17.43 -0.86 -8.55
C ARG A 70 -16.64 0.42 -8.65
N GLU A 71 -17.20 1.37 -9.37
CA GLU A 71 -16.74 2.76 -9.39
C GLU A 71 -16.99 3.45 -8.05
N ARG A 72 -16.08 4.35 -7.69
CA ARG A 72 -16.06 5.16 -6.48
C ARG A 72 -15.70 6.58 -6.84
N ASP A 73 -16.54 7.51 -6.40
CA ASP A 73 -16.23 8.92 -6.40
C ASP A 73 -15.31 9.24 -5.21
N THR A 74 -14.18 9.87 -5.50
CA THR A 74 -13.15 10.25 -4.52
C THR A 74 -13.60 11.39 -3.61
N ASN A 75 -14.58 12.19 -4.04
CA ASN A 75 -15.02 13.41 -3.36
C ASN A 75 -16.04 13.14 -2.25
N ASP A 76 -16.71 11.99 -2.30
CA ASP A 76 -17.86 11.68 -1.44
C ASP A 76 -17.53 10.72 -0.29
N ARG A 77 -16.27 10.28 -0.14
CA ARG A 77 -15.93 9.17 0.77
C ARG A 77 -14.55 9.25 1.41
N ASP A 78 -14.49 8.86 2.68
CA ASP A 78 -13.25 8.71 3.46
C ASP A 78 -12.49 7.41 3.13
N PHE A 79 -11.74 7.43 2.02
CA PHE A 79 -10.84 6.33 1.66
C PHE A 79 -9.44 6.49 2.24
N VAL A 80 -8.85 5.37 2.67
CA VAL A 80 -7.46 5.33 3.12
C VAL A 80 -6.64 4.40 2.21
N PRO A 81 -5.74 4.94 1.37
CA PRO A 81 -4.91 4.12 0.49
C PRO A 81 -3.76 3.44 1.24
N TYR A 82 -3.42 2.24 0.81
CA TYR A 82 -2.24 1.49 1.17
C TYR A 82 -1.50 1.12 -0.11
N ARG A 83 -0.24 1.52 -0.23
CA ARG A 83 0.60 1.35 -1.41
C ARG A 83 1.63 0.25 -1.20
N LYS A 84 1.93 -0.53 -2.24
CA LYS A 84 2.94 -1.58 -2.22
C LYS A 84 4.26 -1.04 -1.69
N VAL A 85 4.82 -1.68 -0.68
CA VAL A 85 6.20 -1.44 -0.22
C VAL A 85 7.11 -2.17 -1.19
N THR A 86 7.80 -1.42 -2.06
CA THR A 86 8.86 -2.01 -2.88
C THR A 86 10.08 -2.30 -1.99
N ASP A 87 10.92 -3.29 -2.34
CA ASP A 87 12.12 -3.67 -1.57
C ASP A 87 13.08 -2.50 -1.26
N ALA A 88 12.95 -1.36 -1.95
CA ALA A 88 13.73 -0.15 -1.70
C ALA A 88 13.34 0.60 -0.39
N ASP A 89 12.13 0.38 0.14
CA ASP A 89 11.60 1.09 1.32
C ASP A 89 11.49 0.20 2.58
N GLN A 90 11.98 -1.04 2.53
CA GLN A 90 12.16 -1.84 3.73
C GLN A 90 13.33 -1.24 4.54
N PRO A 91 13.13 -0.75 5.77
CA PRO A 91 14.25 -0.40 6.62
C PRO A 91 15.06 -1.67 6.90
N MET A 92 16.20 -1.82 6.21
CA MET A 92 17.15 -2.89 6.50
C MET A 92 17.60 -2.75 7.95
N THR A 93 17.10 -3.61 8.82
CA THR A 93 17.59 -3.71 10.19
C THR A 93 18.90 -4.51 10.14
N ILE A 94 20.03 -3.80 10.03
CA ILE A 94 21.35 -4.42 10.10
C ILE A 94 21.67 -4.65 11.57
N THR A 95 21.63 -5.91 12.03
CA THR A 95 22.15 -6.28 13.34
C THR A 95 23.68 -6.30 13.30
N LEU A 96 24.30 -5.21 13.74
CA LEU A 96 25.76 -5.10 13.83
C LEU A 96 26.26 -5.86 15.06
N THR A 97 26.90 -7.01 14.83
CA THR A 97 27.56 -7.82 15.88
C THR A 97 29.01 -7.39 16.14
N GLN A 98 29.50 -6.35 15.47
CA GLN A 98 30.88 -5.85 15.60
C GLN A 98 30.93 -4.32 15.69
N PRO A 99 31.92 -3.74 16.40
CA PRO A 99 32.03 -2.30 16.58
C PRO A 99 32.19 -1.55 15.24
N VAL A 100 31.47 -0.43 15.13
CA VAL A 100 31.26 0.44 13.94
C VAL A 100 32.53 0.81 13.18
N HIS A 101 33.71 0.74 13.80
CA HIS A 101 34.98 1.15 13.21
C HIS A 101 35.50 0.22 12.09
N LEU A 102 34.95 -0.99 11.91
CA LEU A 102 35.36 -1.91 10.84
C LEU A 102 34.59 -1.74 9.51
N ILE A 103 33.53 -0.93 9.48
CA ILE A 103 32.55 -0.90 8.38
C ILE A 103 32.97 0.01 7.21
N ILE A 104 33.87 0.98 7.44
CA ILE A 104 34.23 2.01 6.44
C ILE A 104 34.93 1.40 5.20
N LYS A 105 35.51 0.20 5.30
CA LYS A 105 36.18 -0.44 4.14
C LYS A 105 35.22 -1.06 3.11
N ASN A 106 33.96 -1.31 3.45
CA ASN A 106 33.02 -1.96 2.53
C ASN A 106 31.97 -1.01 1.93
N ILE A 107 31.92 0.26 2.35
CA ILE A 107 31.00 1.27 1.81
C ILE A 107 31.60 1.99 0.58
N ALA A 108 32.91 1.85 0.33
CA ALA A 108 33.61 2.56 -0.75
C ALA A 108 33.29 2.09 -2.19
N THR A 109 32.29 1.25 -2.40
CA THR A 109 31.90 0.79 -3.75
C THR A 109 30.40 0.92 -3.96
N ILE A 110 29.89 2.14 -3.80
CA ILE A 110 28.62 2.54 -4.42
C ILE A 110 28.99 3.56 -5.49
N GLU A 111 29.16 3.08 -6.73
CA GLU A 111 29.31 3.95 -7.89
C GLU A 111 27.92 4.39 -8.34
N PHE A 112 27.58 5.66 -8.11
CA PHE A 112 26.43 6.28 -8.75
C PHE A 112 26.81 6.63 -10.19
N LYS A 113 26.25 5.92 -11.17
CA LYS A 113 26.23 6.38 -12.56
C LYS A 113 25.13 7.44 -12.69
N THR A 114 25.52 8.68 -12.90
CA THR A 114 24.64 9.73 -13.39
C THR A 114 24.65 9.67 -14.92
N GLU A 115 23.47 9.51 -15.53
CA GLU A 115 23.24 9.77 -16.95
C GLU A 115 23.11 11.28 -17.22
#